data_AF-A0A520Z2Z7-F1
#
_entry.id   AF-A0A520Z2Z7-F1
#
_cell.length_a   1.000
_cell.length_b   1.000
_cell.length_c   1.000
_cell.angle_alpha   90.00
_cell.angle_beta   90.00
_cell.angle_gamma   90.00
#
_symmetry.space_group_name_H-M   'P 1'
#
loop_
_entity.id
_entity.type
_entity.pdbx_description
1 polymer ?
#
loop_
_entity_poly.entity_id
_entity_poly.type
_entity_poly.pdbx_seq_one_letter_code
_entity_poly.pdbx_strand_id
1 'polypeptide(L)'
;YIGYGLSGPDARIELVAMYGGFEIGLGLFCLMGLVKQEIERPALLAVVLMVGGLGVTRAIAYFVSNQTVTSYTYGALAFELTVTALALAALLITKKTNKAGF
;
A
#
# COMPACT_ATOMS: atom_id res chain seq x y z
N TYR A 1 2.44 -14.69 -14.77
CA TYR A 1 3.89 -14.53 -14.61
C TYR A 1 4.26 -13.12 -15.05
N ILE A 2 4.97 -12.35 -14.22
CA ILE A 2 5.32 -10.93 -14.49
C ILE A 2 6.60 -10.74 -15.32
N GLY A 3 7.34 -11.82 -15.61
CA GLY A 3 8.52 -11.79 -16.49
C GLY A 3 9.75 -11.05 -15.92
N TYR A 4 9.78 -10.80 -14.60
CA TYR A 4 10.85 -10.04 -13.96
C TYR A 4 12.14 -10.87 -13.83
N GLY A 5 13.25 -10.40 -14.42
CA GLY A 5 14.57 -11.03 -14.34
C GLY A 5 15.44 -10.39 -13.26
N LEU A 6 15.86 -11.16 -12.26
CA LEU A 6 16.80 -10.72 -11.22
C LEU A 6 18.22 -11.09 -11.62
N SER A 7 19.11 -10.10 -11.73
CA SER A 7 20.53 -10.33 -12.03
C SER A 7 21.36 -10.24 -10.76
N GLY A 8 22.06 -11.33 -10.43
CA GLY A 8 22.95 -11.40 -9.28
C GLY A 8 22.26 -11.66 -7.92
N PRO A 9 23.03 -12.09 -6.91
CA PRO A 9 22.51 -12.39 -5.58
C PRO A 9 21.98 -11.15 -4.85
N ASP A 10 22.59 -9.99 -5.06
CA ASP A 10 22.18 -8.74 -4.40
C ASP A 10 20.78 -8.28 -4.80
N ALA A 11 20.44 -8.40 -6.09
CA ALA A 11 19.09 -8.06 -6.58
C ALA A 11 18.00 -8.91 -5.90
N ARG A 12 18.30 -10.18 -5.62
CA ARG A 12 17.36 -11.07 -4.91
C ARG A 12 17.25 -10.68 -3.44
N ILE A 13 18.36 -10.36 -2.77
CA ILE A 13 18.36 -9.92 -1.37
C ILE A 13 17.56 -8.63 -1.23
N GLU A 14 17.79 -7.66 -2.12
CA GLU A 14 17.06 -6.38 -2.12
C GLU A 14 15.57 -6.58 -2.34
N LEU A 15 15.18 -7.45 -3.29
CA LEU A 15 13.77 -7.77 -3.53
C LEU A 15 13.11 -8.41 -2.30
N VAL A 16 13.80 -9.33 -1.62
CA VAL A 16 13.26 -9.95 -0.39
C VAL A 16 13.21 -8.94 0.77
N ALA A 17 14.18 -8.04 0.88
CA ALA A 17 14.19 -7.01 1.91
C ALA A 17 13.04 -6.00 1.71
N MET A 18 12.81 -5.56 0.47
CA MET A 18 11.77 -4.58 0.14
C MET A 18 10.36 -5.17 0.14
N TYR A 19 10.11 -6.28 -0.57
CA TYR A 19 8.77 -6.85 -0.70
C TYR A 19 8.43 -7.85 0.40
N GLY A 20 9.42 -8.28 1.19
CA GLY A 20 9.21 -9.14 2.35
C GLY A 20 9.33 -8.34 3.64
N GLY A 21 10.56 -7.98 4.00
CA GLY A 21 10.88 -7.38 5.30
C GLY A 21 10.17 -6.05 5.54
N PHE A 22 10.26 -5.12 4.59
CA PHE A 22 9.65 -3.80 4.71
C PHE A 22 8.12 -3.87 4.71
N GLU A 23 7.51 -4.67 3.82
CA GLU A 23 6.06 -4.89 3.81
C GLU A 23 5.55 -5.54 5.12
N ILE A 24 6.26 -6.51 5.68
CA ILE A 24 5.93 -7.11 6.98
C ILE A 24 6.03 -6.05 8.10
N GLY A 25 7.09 -5.25 8.11
CA GLY A 25 7.27 -4.18 9.10
C GLY A 25 6.12 -3.16 9.07
N LEU A 26 5.68 -2.79 7.87
CA LEU A 26 4.52 -1.92 7.67
C LEU A 26 3.21 -2.57 8.12
N GLY A 27 3.03 -3.87 7.84
CA GLY A 27 1.89 -4.64 8.34
C GLY A 27 1.84 -4.66 9.87
N LEU A 28 2.98 -4.88 10.52
CA LEU A 28 3.10 -4.82 11.98
C LEU A 28 2.81 -3.42 12.52
N PHE A 29 3.28 -2.36 11.83
CA PHE A 29 2.93 -0.98 12.20
C PHE A 29 1.42 -0.72 12.14
N CYS A 30 0.75 -1.25 11.12
CA CYS A 30 -0.71 -1.16 11.02
C CYS A 30 -1.41 -1.95 12.13
N LEU A 31 -0.93 -3.15 12.48
CA LEU A 31 -1.45 -3.94 13.60
C LEU A 31 -1.25 -3.23 14.94
N MET A 32 -0.14 -2.53 15.14
CA MET A 32 0.05 -1.71 16.34
C MET A 32 -0.97 -0.55 16.41
N GLY A 33 -1.33 0.03 15.27
CA GLY A 33 -2.40 1.03 15.17
C GLY A 33 -3.78 0.51 15.58
N LEU A 34 -4.04 -0.80 15.45
CA LEU A 34 -5.28 -1.43 15.92
C LEU A 34 -5.34 -1.51 17.46
N VAL A 35 -4.19 -1.70 18.11
CA VAL A 35 -4.11 -1.84 19.57
C VAL A 35 -3.97 -0.48 20.26
N LYS A 36 -3.27 0.47 19.64
CA LYS A 36 -2.98 1.79 20.20
C LYS A 36 -3.67 2.89 19.41
N GLN A 37 -4.70 3.51 20.00
CA GLN A 37 -5.46 4.62 19.41
C GLN A 37 -4.58 5.83 19.02
N GLU A 38 -3.46 6.05 19.71
CA GLU A 38 -2.49 7.10 19.38
C GLU A 38 -1.81 6.88 18.01
N ILE A 39 -1.63 5.61 17.62
CA ILE A 39 -0.92 5.21 16.40
C ILE A 39 -1.90 4.85 15.26
N GLU A 40 -3.20 4.69 15.57
CA GLU A 40 -4.24 4.39 14.59
C GLU A 40 -4.21 5.34 13.38
N ARG A 41 -4.18 6.66 13.63
CA ARG A 41 -4.14 7.67 12.57
C ARG A 41 -2.88 7.64 11.72
N PRO A 42 -1.65 7.66 12.30
CA PRO A 42 -0.45 7.56 11.49
C PRO A 42 -0.34 6.22 10.75
N ALA A 43 -0.86 5.12 11.30
CA ALA A 43 -0.97 3.84 10.60
C ALA A 43 -1.88 3.93 9.37
N LEU A 44 -3.09 4.49 9.51
CA LEU A 44 -4.01 4.69 8.37
C LEU A 44 -3.43 5.64 7.32
N LEU A 45 -2.78 6.72 7.74
CA LEU A 45 -2.07 7.63 6.83
C LEU A 45 -0.96 6.91 6.06
N ALA A 46 -0.19 6.06 6.73
CA ALA A 46 0.85 5.28 6.08
C ALA A 46 0.24 4.39 4.99
N VAL A 47 -0.85 3.66 5.26
CA VAL A 47 -1.55 2.83 4.26
C VAL A 47 -1.99 3.67 3.06
N VAL A 48 -2.63 4.83 3.29
CA VAL A 48 -3.09 5.71 2.21
C VAL A 48 -1.92 6.19 1.34
N LEU A 49 -0.82 6.61 1.94
CA LEU A 49 0.33 7.14 1.19
C LEU A 49 1.09 6.06 0.44
N MET A 50 1.33 4.91 1.08
CA MET A 50 2.16 3.84 0.50
C MET A 50 1.38 3.02 -0.53
N VAL A 51 0.22 2.48 -0.15
CA VAL A 51 -0.61 1.68 -1.07
C VAL A 51 -1.25 2.58 -2.14
N GLY A 52 -1.67 3.79 -1.76
CA GLY A 52 -2.20 4.76 -2.71
C GLY A 52 -1.15 5.26 -3.69
N GLY A 53 0.06 5.57 -3.20
CA GLY A 53 1.19 5.94 -4.06
C GLY A 53 1.58 4.82 -5.03
N LEU A 54 1.59 3.56 -4.55
CA LEU A 54 1.83 2.39 -5.39
C LEU A 54 0.74 2.23 -6.47
N GLY A 55 -0.53 2.37 -6.11
CA GLY A 55 -1.65 2.33 -7.06
C GLY A 55 -1.60 3.46 -8.10
N VAL A 56 -1.29 4.69 -7.67
CA VAL A 56 -1.16 5.86 -8.57
C VAL A 56 0.00 5.66 -9.55
N THR A 57 1.18 5.30 -9.05
CA THR A 57 2.35 5.08 -9.91
C THR A 57 2.15 3.90 -10.85
N ARG A 58 1.46 2.83 -10.41
CA ARG A 58 1.09 1.71 -11.29
C ARG A 58 0.07 2.11 -12.35
N ALA A 59 -0.93 2.92 -12.00
CA ALA A 59 -1.88 3.48 -12.98
C ALA A 59 -1.15 4.32 -14.02
N ILE A 60 -0.26 5.22 -13.59
CA ILE A 60 0.56 6.03 -14.49
C ILE A 60 1.42 5.13 -15.40
N ALA A 61 2.12 4.14 -14.84
CA ALA A 61 2.95 3.22 -15.60
C ALA A 61 2.14 2.44 -16.64
N TYR A 62 0.91 2.02 -16.30
CA TYR A 62 0.00 1.39 -17.23
C TYR A 62 -0.32 2.31 -18.41
N PHE A 63 -0.75 3.55 -18.16
CA PHE A 63 -1.07 4.53 -19.22
C PHE A 63 0.14 4.91 -20.07
N VAL A 64 1.32 4.99 -19.49
CA VAL A 64 2.56 5.36 -20.20
C VAL A 64 3.10 4.20 -21.04
N SER A 65 2.98 2.96 -20.56
CA SER A 65 3.57 1.80 -21.24
C SER A 65 2.96 1.51 -22.61
N ASN A 66 1.68 1.85 -22.83
CA ASN A 66 0.90 1.47 -24.02
C ASN A 66 1.00 -0.03 -24.39
N GLN A 67 1.38 -0.87 -23.44
CA GLN A 67 1.54 -2.31 -23.60
C GLN A 67 0.32 -3.05 -23.07
N THR A 68 0.02 -4.21 -23.66
CA THR A 68 -1.01 -5.11 -23.16
C THR A 68 -0.57 -5.69 -21.81
N VAL A 69 -1.22 -5.24 -20.75
CA VAL A 69 -0.99 -5.79 -19.42
C VAL A 69 -1.82 -7.06 -19.18
N THR A 70 -1.34 -7.90 -18.28
CA THR A 70 -2.04 -9.11 -17.90
C THR A 70 -3.12 -8.83 -16.85
N SER A 71 -3.99 -9.81 -16.59
CA SER A 71 -5.00 -9.76 -15.51
C SER A 71 -4.40 -9.45 -14.13
N TYR A 72 -3.11 -9.74 -13.93
CA TYR A 72 -2.38 -9.39 -12.71
C TYR A 72 -2.39 -7.88 -12.44
N THR A 73 -2.10 -7.06 -13.44
CA THR A 73 -2.03 -5.60 -13.25
C THR A 73 -3.40 -5.02 -12.91
N TYR A 74 -4.46 -5.50 -13.55
CA TYR A 74 -5.82 -5.07 -13.21
C TYR A 74 -6.23 -5.50 -11.80
N GLY A 75 -5.94 -6.75 -11.41
CA GLY A 75 -6.25 -7.24 -10.06
C GLY A 75 -5.49 -6.48 -8.97
N ALA A 76 -4.19 -6.24 -9.19
CA ALA A 76 -3.36 -5.49 -8.25
C ALA A 76 -3.83 -4.03 -8.12
N LEU A 77 -4.15 -3.38 -9.24
CA LEU A 77 -4.64 -2.00 -9.24
C LEU A 77 -6.01 -1.87 -8.55
N ALA A 78 -6.91 -2.82 -8.77
CA ALA A 78 -8.19 -2.88 -8.07
C ALA A 78 -8.00 -3.07 -6.55
N PHE A 79 -7.09 -3.95 -6.15
CA PHE A 79 -6.74 -4.15 -4.74
C PHE A 79 -6.19 -2.88 -4.11
N GLU A 80 -5.20 -2.24 -4.74
CA GLU A 80 -4.55 -1.02 -4.22
C GLU A 80 -5.54 0.13 -4.06
N LEU A 81 -6.39 0.36 -5.06
CA LEU A 81 -7.42 1.39 -4.97
C LEU A 81 -8.45 1.09 -3.88
N THR A 82 -8.86 -0.17 -3.74
CA THR A 82 -9.85 -0.57 -2.73
C THR A 82 -9.29 -0.39 -1.32
N VAL A 83 -8.07 -0.88 -1.06
CA VAL A 83 -7.41 -0.74 0.25
C VAL A 83 -7.16 0.73 0.57
N THR A 84 -6.70 1.52 -0.40
CA THR A 84 -6.48 2.96 -0.21
C THR A 84 -7.78 3.70 0.09
N ALA A 85 -8.86 3.40 -0.63
CA ALA A 85 -10.16 4.01 -0.40
C ALA A 85 -10.74 3.67 0.98
N LEU A 86 -10.62 2.40 1.41
CA LEU A 86 -11.04 1.97 2.74
C LEU A 86 -10.22 2.64 3.85
N ALA A 87 -8.89 2.71 3.70
CA ALA A 87 -8.02 3.37 4.67
C ALA A 87 -8.31 4.88 4.77
N LEU A 88 -8.57 5.53 3.63
CA LEU A 88 -8.94 6.94 3.60
C LEU A 88 -10.31 7.17 4.25
N ALA A 89 -11.30 6.32 3.96
CA ALA A 89 -12.61 6.39 4.61
C ALA A 89 -12.50 6.22 6.12
N ALA A 90 -11.75 5.21 6.59
CA ALA A 90 -11.48 4.99 8.01
C ALA A 90 -10.82 6.22 8.66
N LEU A 91 -9.80 6.79 8.01
CA LEU A 91 -9.09 7.98 8.50
C LEU A 91 -10.03 9.19 8.63
N LEU A 92 -10.94 9.38 7.67
CA LEU A 92 -11.93 10.46 7.71
C LEU A 92 -12.97 10.24 8.83
N ILE A 93 -13.37 9.00 9.08
CA ILE A 93 -14.29 8.64 10.18
C ILE A 93 -13.61 8.88 11.54
N THR A 94 -12.39 8.39 11.74
CA THR A 94 -11.61 8.61 12.99
C THR A 94 -11.30 10.10 13.22
N LYS A 95 -11.21 10.92 12.16
CA LYS A 95 -11.12 12.38 12.29
C LYS A 95 -12.40 13.00 12.85
N LYS A 96 -13.57 12.51 12.41
CA LYS A 96 -14.89 13.02 12.82
C LYS A 96 -15.22 12.66 14.27
N THR A 97 -14.94 11.42 14.70
CA THR A 97 -15.20 10.97 16.08
C THR A 97 -14.45 11.80 17.11
N ASN A 98 -13.18 12.14 16.85
CA ASN A 98 -12.36 12.93 17.77
C ASN A 98 -12.77 14.43 17.82
N LYS A 99 -13.60 14.90 16.87
CA LYS A 99 -14.16 16.27 16.89
C LYS A 99 -15.51 16.38 17.61
N ALA A 100 -16.23 15.26 17.80
CA ALA A 100 -17.56 15.24 18.41
C ALA A 100 -17.53 14.97 19.94
N GLY A 101 -16.33 14.81 20.51
CA GLY A 101 -16.11 14.55 21.94
C GLY A 101 -15.56 15.74 22.73
N PHE A 102 -15.80 16.97 22.27
CA PHE A 102 -15.52 18.21 23.01
C PHE A 102 -16.84 18.90 23.38
#